data_AF-A0A1B2EFE2-F1
#
_entry.id   AF-A0A1B2EFE2-F1
#
_cell.length_a   1.000
_cell.length_b   1.000
_cell.length_c   1.000
_cell.angle_alpha   90.00
_cell.angle_beta   90.00
_cell.angle_gamma   90.00
#
_symmetry.space_group_name_H-M   'P 1'
#
loop_
_entity.id
_entity.type
_entity.pdbx_description
1 polymer ?
#
loop_
_entity_poly.entity_id
_entity_poly.type
_entity_poly.pdbx_seq_one_letter_code
_entity_poly.pdbx_strand_id
1 'polypeptide(L)'
;MIGHDEFGLRSFTAELLAASLIGLALLGPAAAQNLSIPDSTLDAAAADRESASDFRNLLPLLLTSPDRRQLAAELESLIRRGDVTAAENSLNAAIEVGTLAIVLADHIKDPNFLKALQELGIRGEARPAAAAGEIVQTATSDACPLAPTSANLADMQQALEREQSFSSTVSQTLNGLTQEHNALAERLATETETQSAKASEIQQALERERQRSDAARIELARLQEENRSLRTTREQDNAAGSSKTAELEALLGKEREQAAAAARQLAGAQKDLRDLQASRSESMASQSTRVAELEKALARSQTRSDILNQALTEAEEDLRMLQEPLRPSAAPVVFRIAAAGAEPPLAAPVPEDIPVQATASLPASPVAGAPALTLPGAASTPSERVPTSVVVASLPEGIQPLPLAQRSLDPARVLPPAVSVPKSEPNPASEPKPAAAVEPPKAEDRLTARAQELLHKGDVSGARLLLERAMGSGNARAAFLLAETFDPNMLSQLGVRGIRGDAARARELYAQARALGIAQAGERIEALK
;
A
#
# COMPACT_ATOMS: atom_id res chain seq x y z
N MET A 1 23.72 30.32 26.89
CA MET A 1 23.47 31.42 25.92
C MET A 1 22.51 30.92 24.87
N ILE A 2 21.61 31.79 24.42
CA ILE A 2 20.88 31.85 23.14
C ILE A 2 21.33 30.80 22.09
N GLY A 3 20.45 30.08 21.38
CA GLY A 3 18.98 30.09 21.34
C GLY A 3 18.50 29.20 20.17
N HIS A 4 17.21 28.85 20.13
CA HIS A 4 16.61 28.13 19.00
C HIS A 4 15.31 28.80 18.55
N ASP A 5 15.26 29.20 17.29
CA ASP A 5 14.06 29.72 16.64
C ASP A 5 13.12 28.56 16.26
N GLU A 6 11.91 28.54 16.84
CA GLU A 6 10.81 27.71 16.35
C GLU A 6 10.06 28.42 15.22
N PHE A 7 10.39 28.11 13.96
CA PHE A 7 9.53 28.43 12.82
C PHE A 7 9.07 27.14 12.12
N GLY A 8 7.76 26.94 12.00
CA GLY A 8 7.22 25.99 11.00
C GLY A 8 5.99 25.14 11.31
N LEU A 9 5.30 25.26 12.46
CA LEU A 9 4.14 24.39 12.76
C LEU A 9 2.85 25.08 13.26
N ARG A 10 2.84 26.39 13.50
CA ARG A 10 1.68 27.07 14.15
C ARG A 10 0.54 27.50 13.21
N SER A 11 0.65 27.32 11.89
CA SER A 11 -0.33 27.86 10.92
C SER A 11 -1.39 26.88 10.42
N PHE A 12 -1.34 25.59 10.78
CA PHE A 12 -2.23 24.55 10.21
C PHE A 12 -3.29 23.99 11.17
N THR A 13 -3.24 24.31 12.46
CA THR A 13 -4.21 23.82 13.46
C THR A 13 -5.36 24.79 13.72
N ALA A 14 -5.21 26.08 13.40
CA ALA A 14 -6.23 27.10 13.67
C ALA A 14 -7.47 26.99 12.77
N GLU A 15 -7.30 26.68 11.48
CA GLU A 15 -8.42 26.65 10.52
C GLU A 15 -9.36 25.45 10.72
N LEU A 16 -8.86 24.32 11.24
CA LEU A 16 -9.68 23.13 11.48
C LEU A 16 -10.62 23.27 12.68
N LEU A 17 -10.24 24.04 13.71
CA LEU A 17 -11.09 24.28 14.89
C LEU A 17 -12.22 25.27 14.61
N ALA A 18 -11.96 26.30 13.79
CA ALA A 18 -12.99 27.27 13.38
C ALA A 18 -14.15 26.60 12.62
N ALA A 19 -13.85 25.63 11.75
CA ALA A 19 -14.86 24.88 11.00
C ALA A 19 -15.72 23.95 11.90
N SER A 20 -15.13 23.36 12.95
CA SER A 20 -15.88 22.46 13.86
C SER A 20 -16.85 23.19 14.79
N LEU A 21 -16.56 24.43 15.18
CA LEU A 21 -17.41 25.21 16.10
C LEU A 21 -18.70 25.70 15.43
N ILE A 22 -18.68 25.99 14.13
CA ILE A 22 -19.86 26.44 13.38
C ILE A 22 -20.86 25.27 13.16
N GLY A 23 -20.39 24.03 13.13
CA GLY A 23 -21.24 22.84 12.99
C GLY A 23 -22.01 22.44 14.25
N LEU A 24 -21.57 22.85 15.44
CA LEU A 24 -22.14 22.35 16.71
C LEU A 24 -23.36 23.15 17.22
N ALA A 25 -23.63 24.34 16.65
CA ALA A 25 -24.70 25.23 17.10
C ALA A 25 -26.10 24.87 16.56
N LEU A 26 -26.22 23.85 15.69
CA LEU A 26 -27.48 23.48 15.00
C LEU A 26 -28.08 22.14 15.45
N LEU A 27 -27.58 21.53 16.52
CA LEU A 27 -28.11 20.27 17.05
C LEU A 27 -28.59 20.45 18.51
N GLY A 28 -29.89 20.25 18.73
CA GLY A 28 -30.53 20.46 20.04
C GLY A 28 -30.07 19.48 21.13
N PRO A 29 -30.35 19.79 22.41
CA PRO A 29 -29.80 19.08 23.56
C PRO A 29 -30.49 17.73 23.83
N ALA A 30 -30.15 16.70 23.04
CA ALA A 30 -30.74 15.37 23.17
C ALA A 30 -29.76 14.20 22.90
N ALA A 31 -28.45 14.39 23.06
CA ALA A 31 -27.44 13.33 22.91
C ALA A 31 -26.14 13.61 23.70
N ALA A 32 -26.23 13.72 25.03
CA ALA A 32 -25.07 13.95 25.90
C ALA A 32 -25.06 13.02 27.14
N GLN A 33 -25.13 11.70 26.90
CA GLN A 33 -24.76 10.69 27.90
C GLN A 33 -23.91 9.62 27.20
N ASN A 34 -22.85 9.17 27.90
CA ASN A 34 -21.79 8.28 27.41
C ASN A 34 -20.91 8.79 26.26
N LEU A 35 -19.93 9.63 26.61
CA LEU A 35 -18.58 9.43 26.08
C LEU A 35 -17.58 9.49 27.24
N SER A 36 -17.07 8.33 27.65
CA SER A 36 -16.06 8.23 28.71
C SER A 36 -14.72 8.74 28.19
N ILE A 37 -14.26 9.88 28.71
CA ILE A 37 -12.94 10.43 28.42
C ILE A 37 -11.90 9.67 29.26
N PRO A 38 -10.83 9.11 28.68
CA PRO A 38 -9.74 8.52 29.45
C PRO A 38 -8.86 9.61 30.07
N ASP A 39 -8.32 9.34 31.27
CA ASP A 39 -7.43 10.26 31.99
C ASP A 39 -6.22 10.70 31.14
N SER A 40 -6.14 12.01 30.90
CA SER A 40 -4.93 12.69 30.44
C SER A 40 -4.61 13.84 31.38
N THR A 41 -4.03 13.52 32.54
CA THR A 41 -3.58 14.47 33.57
C THR A 41 -2.24 15.13 33.17
N LEU A 42 -2.23 15.88 32.06
CA LEU A 42 -1.14 16.77 31.67
C LEU A 42 -1.70 18.13 31.22
N ASP A 43 -1.30 19.18 31.94
CA ASP A 43 -1.34 20.61 31.57
C ASP A 43 -2.68 21.33 31.31
N ALA A 44 -3.67 21.14 32.19
CA ALA A 44 -4.77 22.11 32.34
C ALA A 44 -4.26 23.55 32.65
N ALA A 45 -3.19 23.67 33.46
CA ALA A 45 -2.63 24.95 33.88
C ALA A 45 -1.86 25.71 32.78
N ALA A 46 -1.51 25.05 31.66
CA ALA A 46 -0.92 25.72 30.50
C ALA A 46 -2.02 26.30 29.59
N ALA A 47 -3.07 25.51 29.32
CA ALA A 47 -4.21 25.94 28.50
C ALA A 47 -4.95 27.16 29.09
N ASP A 48 -5.14 27.20 30.42
CA ASP A 48 -5.73 28.36 31.11
C ASP A 48 -4.86 29.62 30.99
N ARG A 49 -3.53 29.48 30.88
CA ARG A 49 -2.59 30.61 30.75
C ARG A 49 -2.52 31.14 29.32
N GLU A 50 -2.51 30.26 28.33
CA GLU A 50 -2.56 30.67 26.92
C GLU A 50 -3.91 31.33 26.59
N SER A 51 -5.03 30.70 26.93
CA SER A 51 -6.35 31.29 26.68
C SER A 51 -6.56 32.63 27.39
N ALA A 52 -6.15 32.78 28.66
CA ALA A 52 -6.20 34.07 29.36
C ALA A 52 -5.24 35.13 28.76
N SER A 53 -4.13 34.72 28.15
CA SER A 53 -3.25 35.58 27.35
C SER A 53 -3.94 36.03 26.07
N ASP A 54 -4.56 35.10 25.35
CA ASP A 54 -5.20 35.35 24.06
C ASP A 54 -6.40 36.28 24.21
N PHE A 55 -7.23 36.11 25.24
CA PHE A 55 -8.29 37.08 25.55
C PHE A 55 -7.73 38.48 25.84
N ARG A 56 -6.59 38.61 26.56
CA ARG A 56 -5.96 39.93 26.81
C ARG A 56 -5.44 40.59 25.54
N ASN A 57 -4.98 39.79 24.56
CA ASN A 57 -4.50 40.28 23.27
C ASN A 57 -5.65 40.60 22.28
N LEU A 58 -6.75 39.84 22.34
CA LEU A 58 -7.90 39.98 21.46
C LEU A 58 -8.92 41.05 21.93
N LEU A 59 -9.12 41.23 23.23
CA LEU A 59 -10.08 42.22 23.76
C LEU A 59 -9.82 43.65 23.22
N PRO A 60 -8.59 44.18 23.17
CA PRO A 60 -8.31 45.49 22.56
C PRO A 60 -8.73 45.61 21.08
N LEU A 61 -8.68 44.50 20.33
CA LEU A 61 -9.07 44.44 18.91
C LEU A 61 -10.59 44.33 18.71
N LEU A 62 -11.31 43.82 19.71
CA LEU A 62 -12.78 43.67 19.66
C LEU A 62 -13.51 44.92 20.19
N LEU A 63 -12.92 45.63 21.16
CA LEU A 63 -13.50 46.81 21.84
C LEU A 63 -13.31 48.12 21.06
N THR A 64 -13.61 48.09 19.75
CA THR A 64 -13.44 49.20 18.82
C THR A 64 -14.53 50.27 18.90
N SER A 65 -15.77 49.91 19.26
CA SER A 65 -16.89 50.86 19.43
C SER A 65 -17.16 51.21 20.90
N PRO A 66 -17.76 52.38 21.20
CA PRO A 66 -18.15 52.73 22.58
C PRO A 66 -19.14 51.71 23.17
N ASP A 67 -20.11 51.24 22.39
CA ASP A 67 -21.14 50.31 22.85
C ASP A 67 -20.55 48.96 23.28
N ARG A 68 -19.54 48.45 22.54
CA ARG A 68 -18.82 47.23 22.91
C ARG A 68 -18.04 47.40 24.22
N ARG A 69 -17.48 48.59 24.48
CA ARG A 69 -16.82 48.90 25.75
C ARG A 69 -17.82 49.00 26.90
N GLN A 70 -19.00 49.56 26.65
CA GLN A 70 -20.07 49.66 27.64
C GLN A 70 -20.57 48.26 28.03
N LEU A 71 -20.82 47.38 27.05
CA LEU A 71 -21.17 45.97 27.29
C LEU A 71 -20.07 45.22 28.07
N ALA A 72 -18.80 45.42 27.72
CA ALA A 72 -17.69 44.79 28.44
C ALA A 72 -17.60 45.28 29.91
N ALA A 73 -17.85 46.57 30.16
CA ALA A 73 -17.91 47.12 31.53
C ALA A 73 -19.14 46.61 32.31
N GLU A 74 -20.27 46.42 31.64
CA GLU A 74 -21.47 45.81 32.24
C GLU A 74 -21.19 44.38 32.66
N LEU A 75 -20.66 43.54 31.75
CA LEU A 75 -20.22 42.17 32.02
C LEU A 75 -19.18 42.10 33.14
N GLU A 76 -18.16 42.96 33.13
CA GLU A 76 -17.18 43.03 34.22
C GLU A 76 -17.86 43.31 35.57
N SER A 77 -18.83 44.23 35.60
CA SER A 77 -19.56 44.59 36.80
C SER A 77 -20.45 43.46 37.32
N LEU A 78 -21.05 42.66 36.42
CA LEU A 78 -21.90 41.51 36.76
C LEU A 78 -21.08 40.32 37.26
N ILE A 79 -19.98 40.01 36.57
CA ILE A 79 -19.03 38.96 36.97
C ILE A 79 -18.40 39.29 38.33
N ARG A 80 -18.00 40.56 38.58
CA ARG A 80 -17.52 41.02 39.90
C ARG A 80 -18.58 40.90 41.02
N ARG A 81 -19.87 40.95 40.68
CA ARG A 81 -20.99 40.72 41.62
C ARG A 81 -21.35 39.23 41.80
N GLY A 82 -20.78 38.34 40.98
CA GLY A 82 -21.11 36.91 40.97
C GLY A 82 -22.41 36.55 40.25
N ASP A 83 -23.05 37.51 39.56
CA ASP A 83 -24.32 37.28 38.85
C ASP A 83 -24.05 36.85 37.40
N VAL A 84 -23.73 35.56 37.25
CA VAL A 84 -23.47 34.94 35.94
C VAL A 84 -24.73 34.91 35.08
N THR A 85 -25.91 34.73 35.69
CA THR A 85 -27.20 34.69 34.97
C THR A 85 -27.54 36.01 34.29
N ALA A 86 -27.30 37.15 34.96
CA ALA A 86 -27.48 38.46 34.33
C ALA A 86 -26.40 38.72 33.25
N ALA A 87 -25.18 38.23 33.43
CA ALA A 87 -24.14 38.32 32.41
C ALA A 87 -24.53 37.54 31.13
N GLU A 88 -25.01 36.30 31.26
CA GLU A 88 -25.54 35.51 30.13
C GLU A 88 -26.71 36.21 29.42
N ASN A 89 -27.66 36.78 30.18
CA ASN A 89 -28.78 37.53 29.60
C ASN A 89 -28.31 38.78 28.82
N SER A 90 -27.32 39.52 29.35
CA SER A 90 -26.75 40.67 28.63
C SER A 90 -26.02 40.28 27.34
N LEU A 91 -25.37 39.11 27.32
CA LEU A 91 -24.72 38.57 26.14
C LEU A 91 -25.75 38.11 25.09
N ASN A 92 -26.82 37.43 25.51
CA ASN A 92 -27.91 37.03 24.63
C ASN A 92 -28.61 38.23 23.98
N ALA A 93 -28.92 39.28 24.77
CA ALA A 93 -29.47 40.52 24.23
C ALA A 93 -28.54 41.18 23.19
N ALA A 94 -27.22 41.12 23.39
CA ALA A 94 -26.25 41.61 22.42
C ALA A 94 -26.15 40.76 21.15
N ILE A 95 -26.36 39.44 21.25
CA ILE A 95 -26.47 38.54 20.09
C ILE A 95 -27.75 38.85 19.30
N GLU A 96 -28.88 39.11 19.96
CA GLU A 96 -30.12 39.54 19.30
C GLU A 96 -29.94 40.89 18.58
N VAL A 97 -29.36 41.89 19.24
CA VAL A 97 -29.04 43.20 18.63
C VAL A 97 -28.04 43.05 17.48
N GLY A 98 -27.03 42.18 17.60
CA GLY A 98 -26.07 41.89 16.53
C GLY A 98 -26.72 41.21 15.33
N THR A 99 -27.63 40.26 15.58
CA THR A 99 -28.39 39.55 14.54
C THR A 99 -29.34 40.51 13.81
N LEU A 100 -30.04 41.37 14.56
CA LEU A 100 -30.85 42.45 14.00
C LEU A 100 -29.97 43.39 13.15
N ALA A 101 -28.82 43.83 13.67
CA ALA A 101 -27.93 44.72 12.93
C ALA A 101 -27.42 44.12 11.61
N ILE A 102 -27.16 42.80 11.55
CA ILE A 102 -26.79 42.10 10.31
C ILE A 102 -27.94 42.14 9.30
N VAL A 103 -29.16 41.81 9.72
CA VAL A 103 -30.35 41.84 8.84
C VAL A 103 -30.64 43.27 8.35
N LEU A 104 -30.56 44.26 9.25
CA LEU A 104 -30.81 45.65 8.90
C LEU A 104 -29.73 46.22 7.99
N ALA A 105 -28.46 45.80 8.11
CA ALA A 105 -27.35 46.34 7.34
C ALA A 105 -27.51 46.17 5.81
N ASP A 106 -28.10 45.06 5.37
CA ASP A 106 -28.38 44.81 3.94
C ASP A 106 -29.47 45.77 3.42
N HIS A 107 -30.45 46.09 4.26
CA HIS A 107 -31.60 46.95 3.95
C HIS A 107 -31.37 48.47 4.14
N ILE A 108 -30.20 48.91 4.65
CA ILE A 108 -29.90 50.36 4.84
C ILE A 108 -30.03 51.16 3.53
N LYS A 109 -29.77 50.53 2.38
CA LYS A 109 -29.81 51.17 1.06
C LYS A 109 -31.18 51.13 0.38
N ASP A 110 -32.16 50.42 0.95
CA ASP A 110 -33.47 50.27 0.34
C ASP A 110 -34.35 51.52 0.56
N PRO A 111 -34.89 52.15 -0.50
CA PRO A 111 -35.64 53.40 -0.38
C PRO A 111 -36.97 53.26 0.37
N ASN A 112 -37.45 52.03 0.59
CA ASN A 112 -38.65 51.73 1.36
C ASN A 112 -38.37 51.39 2.83
N PHE A 113 -37.10 51.18 3.22
CA PHE A 113 -36.73 50.76 4.58
C PHE A 113 -37.17 51.77 5.65
N LEU A 114 -36.97 53.07 5.39
CA LEU A 114 -37.42 54.13 6.29
C LEU A 114 -38.95 54.18 6.44
N LYS A 115 -39.73 53.81 5.41
CA LYS A 115 -41.19 53.73 5.52
C LYS A 115 -41.61 52.55 6.39
N ALA A 116 -41.00 51.37 6.18
CA ALA A 116 -41.27 50.19 7.00
C ALA A 116 -40.99 50.44 8.50
N LEU A 117 -39.87 51.09 8.85
CA LEU A 117 -39.57 51.49 10.23
C LEU A 117 -40.61 52.47 10.81
N GLN A 118 -41.08 53.42 10.00
CA GLN A 118 -42.10 54.40 10.42
C GLN A 118 -43.50 53.79 10.56
N GLU A 119 -43.87 52.82 9.72
CA GLU A 119 -45.11 52.04 9.82
C GLU A 119 -45.11 51.13 11.07
N LEU A 120 -43.94 50.60 11.44
CA LEU A 120 -43.70 49.92 12.72
C LEU A 120 -43.64 50.87 13.93
N GLY A 121 -43.81 52.18 13.73
CA GLY A 121 -43.85 53.20 14.80
C GLY A 121 -42.47 53.60 15.36
N ILE A 122 -41.37 53.06 14.82
CA ILE A 122 -40.02 53.31 15.32
C ILE A 122 -39.52 54.65 14.77
N ARG A 123 -39.47 55.67 15.63
CA ARG A 123 -38.96 57.01 15.30
C ARG A 123 -37.77 57.37 16.20
N GLY A 124 -36.71 57.90 15.60
CA GLY A 124 -35.59 58.45 16.36
C GLY A 124 -35.96 59.79 17.01
N GLU A 125 -35.78 59.90 18.32
CA GLU A 125 -35.98 61.17 19.03
C GLU A 125 -34.85 62.16 18.72
N ALA A 126 -35.17 63.25 18.04
CA ALA A 126 -34.25 64.35 17.83
C ALA A 126 -34.05 65.12 19.15
N ARG A 127 -32.87 64.97 19.76
CA ARG A 127 -32.50 65.70 20.99
C ARG A 127 -32.38 67.20 20.68
N PRO A 128 -33.00 68.11 21.46
CA PRO A 128 -33.01 69.53 21.14
C PRO A 128 -31.62 70.17 21.26
N ALA A 129 -31.23 70.94 20.23
CA ALA A 129 -30.01 71.71 20.22
C ALA A 129 -30.11 72.90 21.19
N ALA A 130 -29.16 73.01 22.12
CA ALA A 130 -29.10 74.11 23.07
C ALA A 130 -28.38 75.32 22.46
N ALA A 131 -29.09 76.46 22.43
CA ALA A 131 -28.59 77.83 22.45
C ALA A 131 -27.33 78.18 21.63
N ALA A 132 -27.53 78.68 20.40
CA ALA A 132 -26.68 79.71 19.80
C ALA A 132 -27.50 81.01 19.74
N GLY A 133 -26.98 82.11 20.31
CA GLY A 133 -27.74 83.34 20.50
C GLY A 133 -27.83 84.19 19.23
N GLU A 134 -29.04 84.60 18.86
CA GLU A 134 -29.26 85.67 17.89
C GLU A 134 -28.92 87.03 18.51
N ILE A 135 -27.87 87.68 18.00
CA ILE A 135 -27.69 89.12 18.12
C ILE A 135 -28.11 89.72 16.79
N VAL A 136 -29.36 90.19 16.69
CA VAL A 136 -29.82 91.02 15.57
C VAL A 136 -30.01 92.44 16.09
N GLN A 137 -29.05 93.31 15.74
CA GLN A 137 -29.15 94.74 16.03
C GLN A 137 -30.17 95.40 15.10
N THR A 138 -30.98 96.28 15.68
CA THR A 138 -31.89 97.16 14.95
C THR A 138 -31.10 98.20 14.14
N ALA A 139 -31.30 98.25 12.83
CA ALA A 139 -30.87 99.36 11.99
C ALA A 139 -32.10 99.98 11.32
N THR A 140 -32.47 101.18 11.77
CA THR A 140 -33.50 102.01 11.16
C THR A 140 -33.00 102.61 9.85
N SER A 141 -33.93 102.87 8.92
CA SER A 141 -33.71 103.72 7.76
C SER A 141 -33.16 105.10 8.14
N ASP A 142 -32.26 105.67 7.34
CA ASP A 142 -32.48 107.07 6.94
C ASP A 142 -31.80 107.52 5.64
N ALA A 143 -32.30 108.65 5.17
CA ALA A 143 -32.15 109.33 3.88
C ALA A 143 -30.76 109.53 3.25
N CYS A 144 -30.78 109.69 1.93
CA CYS A 144 -29.76 110.37 1.10
C CYS A 144 -30.30 111.74 0.64
N PRO A 145 -29.46 112.77 0.52
CA PRO A 145 -29.69 113.75 -0.54
C PRO A 145 -28.44 114.22 -1.32
N LEU A 146 -28.70 114.60 -2.56
CA LEU A 146 -27.83 115.24 -3.57
C LEU A 146 -27.28 116.61 -3.07
N ALA A 147 -26.25 117.28 -3.62
CA ALA A 147 -25.60 117.25 -4.94
C ALA A 147 -24.14 117.84 -4.86
N PRO A 148 -23.31 117.82 -5.94
CA PRO A 148 -21.84 117.90 -5.79
C PRO A 148 -21.22 119.30 -5.78
N THR A 149 -20.44 119.59 -4.74
CA THR A 149 -19.33 120.59 -4.77
C THR A 149 -18.04 119.95 -5.34
N SER A 150 -16.99 120.73 -5.63
CA SER A 150 -15.74 120.19 -6.20
C SER A 150 -15.03 119.12 -5.36
N ALA A 151 -15.32 119.04 -4.05
CA ALA A 151 -14.90 117.91 -3.21
C ALA A 151 -15.53 116.58 -3.65
N ASN A 152 -16.82 116.59 -4.02
CA ASN A 152 -17.57 115.40 -4.40
C ASN A 152 -17.05 114.76 -5.70
N LEU A 153 -16.36 115.51 -6.57
CA LEU A 153 -15.73 114.93 -7.77
C LEU A 153 -14.50 114.10 -7.38
N ALA A 154 -13.69 114.59 -6.44
CA ALA A 154 -12.58 113.84 -5.87
C ALA A 154 -13.06 112.65 -5.02
N ASP A 155 -14.11 112.83 -4.20
CA ASP A 155 -14.71 111.75 -3.41
C ASP A 155 -15.30 110.66 -4.31
N MET A 156 -15.95 111.03 -5.41
CA MET A 156 -16.49 110.10 -6.41
C MET A 156 -15.39 109.40 -7.22
N GLN A 157 -14.28 110.08 -7.54
CA GLN A 157 -13.09 109.43 -8.10
C GLN A 157 -12.49 108.41 -7.12
N GLN A 158 -12.36 108.79 -5.85
CA GLN A 158 -11.84 107.90 -4.80
C GLN A 158 -12.80 106.73 -4.51
N ALA A 159 -14.11 106.92 -4.67
CA ALA A 159 -15.09 105.84 -4.61
C ALA A 159 -14.95 104.89 -5.80
N LEU A 160 -14.77 105.40 -7.02
CA LEU A 160 -14.56 104.61 -8.23
C LEU A 160 -13.24 103.83 -8.19
N GLU A 161 -12.15 104.41 -7.66
CA GLU A 161 -10.89 103.71 -7.41
C GLU A 161 -11.07 102.61 -6.34
N ARG A 162 -11.83 102.86 -5.27
CA ARG A 162 -12.17 101.83 -4.28
C ARG A 162 -12.98 100.69 -4.92
N GLU A 163 -14.00 100.98 -5.73
CA GLU A 163 -14.78 99.96 -6.44
C GLU A 163 -13.94 99.17 -7.45
N GLN A 164 -13.04 99.83 -8.19
CA GLN A 164 -12.09 99.14 -9.09
C GLN A 164 -11.11 98.27 -8.32
N SER A 165 -10.57 98.74 -7.19
CA SER A 165 -9.68 97.95 -6.35
C SER A 165 -10.43 96.73 -5.77
N PHE A 166 -11.65 96.92 -5.27
CA PHE A 166 -12.50 95.86 -4.76
C PHE A 166 -12.84 94.84 -5.85
N SER A 167 -13.29 95.30 -7.02
CA SER A 167 -13.55 94.46 -8.20
C SER A 167 -12.33 93.66 -8.64
N SER A 168 -11.13 94.25 -8.60
CA SER A 168 -9.89 93.51 -8.90
C SER A 168 -9.56 92.46 -7.83
N THR A 169 -9.75 92.76 -6.54
CA THR A 169 -9.58 91.75 -5.47
C THR A 169 -10.62 90.63 -5.55
N VAL A 170 -11.88 90.93 -5.85
CA VAL A 170 -12.94 89.93 -6.06
C VAL A 170 -12.65 89.07 -7.29
N SER A 171 -12.12 89.67 -8.37
CA SER A 171 -11.69 88.90 -9.56
C SER A 171 -10.50 87.99 -9.24
N GLN A 172 -9.55 88.45 -8.42
CA GLN A 172 -8.41 87.63 -7.96
C GLN A 172 -8.85 86.49 -7.04
N THR A 173 -9.75 86.72 -6.08
CA THR A 173 -10.25 85.65 -5.20
C THR A 173 -11.13 84.66 -5.95
N LEU A 174 -11.97 85.11 -6.89
CA LEU A 174 -12.75 84.23 -7.76
C LEU A 174 -11.82 83.34 -8.61
N ASN A 175 -10.76 83.90 -9.20
CA ASN A 175 -9.78 83.15 -9.98
C ASN A 175 -9.03 82.14 -9.09
N GLY A 176 -8.64 82.52 -7.86
CA GLY A 176 -8.02 81.62 -6.88
C GLY A 176 -8.93 80.45 -6.51
N LEU A 177 -10.18 80.73 -6.13
CA LEU A 177 -11.19 79.70 -5.81
C LEU A 177 -11.50 78.78 -7.00
N THR A 178 -11.48 79.32 -8.23
CA THR A 178 -11.65 78.51 -9.45
C THR A 178 -10.47 77.58 -9.68
N GLN A 179 -9.24 78.04 -9.43
CA GLN A 179 -8.04 77.19 -9.49
C GLN A 179 -8.04 76.11 -8.41
N GLU A 180 -8.41 76.45 -7.16
CA GLU A 180 -8.55 75.48 -6.07
C GLU A 180 -9.62 74.43 -6.38
N HIS A 181 -10.79 74.84 -6.88
CA HIS A 181 -11.86 73.92 -7.29
C HIS A 181 -11.39 72.97 -8.40
N ASN A 182 -10.68 73.47 -9.42
CA ASN A 182 -10.13 72.64 -10.49
C ASN A 182 -9.07 71.65 -9.96
N ALA A 183 -8.17 72.09 -9.09
CA ALA A 183 -7.17 71.22 -8.47
C ALA A 183 -7.80 70.15 -7.55
N LEU A 184 -8.91 70.45 -6.88
CA LEU A 184 -9.69 69.47 -6.11
C LEU A 184 -10.44 68.48 -7.03
N ALA A 185 -10.98 68.96 -8.15
CA ALA A 185 -11.64 68.10 -9.15
C ALA A 185 -10.63 67.12 -9.80
N GLU A 186 -9.42 67.58 -10.14
CA GLU A 186 -8.33 66.72 -10.62
C GLU A 186 -7.92 65.68 -9.58
N ARG A 187 -7.78 66.06 -8.30
CA ARG A 187 -7.47 65.11 -7.22
C ARG A 187 -8.57 64.06 -7.07
N LEU A 188 -9.84 64.46 -7.02
CA LEU A 188 -10.98 63.52 -6.96
C LEU A 188 -11.01 62.58 -8.18
N ALA A 189 -10.69 63.07 -9.38
CA ALA A 189 -10.56 62.21 -10.56
C ALA A 189 -9.45 61.15 -10.34
N THR A 190 -8.23 61.56 -9.97
CA THR A 190 -7.14 60.60 -9.72
C THR A 190 -7.41 59.64 -8.55
N GLU A 191 -8.11 60.07 -7.50
CA GLU A 191 -8.52 59.21 -6.40
C GLU A 191 -9.57 58.18 -6.84
N THR A 192 -10.57 58.57 -7.64
CA THR A 192 -11.57 57.63 -8.16
C THR A 192 -10.98 56.65 -9.18
N GLU A 193 -10.07 57.11 -10.05
CA GLU A 193 -9.32 56.24 -10.96
C GLU A 193 -8.47 55.21 -10.19
N THR A 194 -7.67 55.65 -9.21
CA THR A 194 -6.86 54.73 -8.40
C THR A 194 -7.69 53.81 -7.51
N GLN A 195 -8.86 54.23 -7.02
CA GLN A 195 -9.81 53.36 -6.33
C GLN A 195 -10.39 52.31 -7.28
N SER A 196 -10.76 52.68 -8.51
CA SER A 196 -11.27 51.76 -9.52
C SER A 196 -10.22 50.73 -9.95
N ALA A 197 -8.96 51.16 -10.12
CA ALA A 197 -7.83 50.30 -10.41
C ALA A 197 -7.62 49.27 -9.28
N LYS A 198 -7.52 49.73 -8.02
CA LYS A 198 -7.40 48.85 -6.85
C LYS A 198 -8.58 47.87 -6.71
N ALA A 199 -9.80 48.33 -6.97
CA ALA A 199 -10.98 47.46 -6.97
C ALA A 199 -10.87 46.36 -8.04
N SER A 200 -10.41 46.70 -9.25
CA SER A 200 -10.18 45.73 -10.32
C SER A 200 -9.03 44.75 -10.00
N GLU A 201 -7.95 45.21 -9.36
CA GLU A 201 -6.84 44.35 -8.92
C GLU A 201 -7.31 43.33 -7.86
N ILE A 202 -8.12 43.77 -6.90
CA ILE A 202 -8.71 42.90 -5.86
C ILE A 202 -9.70 41.91 -6.49
N GLN A 203 -10.53 42.33 -7.43
CA GLN A 203 -11.43 41.43 -8.17
C GLN A 203 -10.65 40.35 -8.93
N GLN A 204 -9.60 40.73 -9.67
CA GLN A 204 -8.75 39.76 -10.35
C GLN A 204 -7.99 38.85 -9.38
N ALA A 205 -7.60 39.34 -8.19
CA ALA A 205 -6.97 38.50 -7.16
C ALA A 205 -7.94 37.43 -6.63
N LEU A 206 -9.19 37.83 -6.35
CA LEU A 206 -10.26 36.92 -5.93
C LEU A 206 -10.61 35.89 -7.01
N GLU A 207 -10.63 36.29 -8.29
CA GLU A 207 -10.83 35.37 -9.42
C GLU A 207 -9.70 34.34 -9.53
N ARG A 208 -8.44 34.77 -9.39
CA ARG A 208 -7.28 33.86 -9.37
C ARG A 208 -7.32 32.90 -8.18
N GLU A 209 -7.80 33.35 -7.03
CA GLU A 209 -7.99 32.49 -5.85
C GLU A 209 -9.09 31.44 -6.09
N ARG A 210 -10.26 31.86 -6.61
CA ARG A 210 -11.34 30.95 -7.00
C ARG A 210 -10.87 29.89 -7.99
N GLN A 211 -10.20 30.30 -9.07
CA GLN A 211 -9.62 29.39 -10.07
C GLN A 211 -8.62 28.39 -9.44
N ARG A 212 -7.77 28.83 -8.50
CA ARG A 212 -6.87 27.94 -7.76
C ARG A 212 -7.64 26.96 -6.87
N SER A 213 -8.69 27.41 -6.19
CA SER A 213 -9.54 26.56 -5.35
C SER A 213 -10.28 25.49 -6.17
N ASP A 214 -10.77 25.85 -7.35
CA ASP A 214 -11.49 24.93 -8.23
C ASP A 214 -10.55 23.92 -8.90
N ALA A 215 -9.34 24.36 -9.29
CA ALA A 215 -8.28 23.46 -9.72
C ALA A 215 -7.90 22.45 -8.62
N ALA A 216 -7.70 22.92 -7.38
CA ALA A 216 -7.40 22.06 -6.23
C ALA A 216 -8.55 21.07 -5.92
N ARG A 217 -9.81 21.48 -6.07
CA ARG A 217 -10.98 20.59 -5.94
C ARG A 217 -10.99 19.49 -7.00
N ILE A 218 -10.65 19.82 -8.24
CA ILE A 218 -10.56 18.84 -9.35
C ILE A 218 -9.42 17.85 -9.11
N GLU A 219 -8.24 18.32 -8.69
CA GLU A 219 -7.12 17.45 -8.32
C GLU A 219 -7.47 16.53 -7.13
N LEU A 220 -8.13 17.06 -6.11
CA LEU A 220 -8.56 16.28 -4.95
C LEU A 220 -9.60 15.22 -5.33
N ALA A 221 -10.56 15.54 -6.20
CA ALA A 221 -11.52 14.56 -6.72
C ALA A 221 -10.82 13.43 -7.51
N ARG A 222 -9.88 13.78 -8.41
CA ARG A 222 -9.07 12.81 -9.16
C ARG A 222 -8.25 11.91 -8.23
N LEU A 223 -7.60 12.48 -7.22
CA LEU A 223 -6.82 11.71 -6.23
C LEU A 223 -7.71 10.82 -5.36
N GLN A 224 -8.96 11.22 -5.08
CA GLN A 224 -9.94 10.36 -4.39
C GLN A 224 -10.37 9.17 -5.26
N GLU A 225 -10.57 9.37 -6.56
CA GLU A 225 -10.88 8.28 -7.50
C GLU A 225 -9.71 7.31 -7.65
N GLU A 226 -8.48 7.81 -7.76
CA GLU A 226 -7.26 6.99 -7.79
C GLU A 226 -7.06 6.21 -6.47
N ASN A 227 -7.35 6.82 -5.33
CA ASN A 227 -7.32 6.11 -4.04
C ASN A 227 -8.42 5.05 -3.93
N ARG A 228 -9.60 5.27 -4.53
CA ARG A 228 -10.67 4.26 -4.57
C ARG A 228 -10.27 3.08 -5.46
N SER A 229 -9.75 3.32 -6.66
CA SER A 229 -9.32 2.24 -7.56
C SER A 229 -8.16 1.43 -6.95
N LEU A 230 -7.15 2.08 -6.37
CA LEU A 230 -6.04 1.42 -5.67
C LEU A 230 -6.51 0.60 -4.46
N ARG A 231 -7.57 1.02 -3.75
CA ARG A 231 -8.18 0.22 -2.68
C ARG A 231 -8.89 -1.01 -3.24
N THR A 232 -9.72 -0.86 -4.28
CA THR A 232 -10.41 -2.02 -4.89
C THR A 232 -9.44 -3.03 -5.50
N THR A 233 -8.33 -2.58 -6.12
CA THR A 233 -7.29 -3.49 -6.61
C THR A 233 -6.59 -4.22 -5.46
N ARG A 234 -6.23 -3.53 -4.37
CA ARG A 234 -5.65 -4.18 -3.18
C ARG A 234 -6.62 -5.16 -2.52
N GLU A 235 -7.91 -4.86 -2.48
CA GLU A 235 -8.94 -5.76 -1.96
C GLU A 235 -9.08 -7.01 -2.84
N GLN A 236 -9.02 -6.86 -4.17
CA GLN A 236 -9.00 -7.97 -5.13
C GLN A 236 -7.72 -8.82 -5.00
N ASP A 237 -6.55 -8.20 -4.91
CA ASP A 237 -5.26 -8.89 -4.74
C ASP A 237 -5.22 -9.64 -3.40
N ASN A 238 -5.71 -9.04 -2.31
CA ASN A 238 -5.82 -9.68 -1.01
C ASN A 238 -6.84 -10.84 -1.02
N ALA A 239 -7.98 -10.68 -1.69
CA ALA A 239 -8.98 -11.74 -1.83
C ALA A 239 -8.44 -12.92 -2.68
N ALA A 240 -7.76 -12.64 -3.78
CA ALA A 240 -7.10 -13.65 -4.62
C ALA A 240 -5.89 -14.30 -3.92
N GLY A 241 -5.19 -13.55 -3.06
CA GLY A 241 -4.16 -14.10 -2.18
C GLY A 241 -4.75 -15.06 -1.15
N SER A 242 -5.82 -14.63 -0.48
CA SER A 242 -6.58 -15.43 0.51
C SER A 242 -7.15 -16.71 -0.09
N SER A 243 -7.75 -16.65 -1.28
CA SER A 243 -8.26 -17.84 -1.97
C SER A 243 -7.14 -18.82 -2.34
N LYS A 244 -6.01 -18.33 -2.86
CA LYS A 244 -4.82 -19.15 -3.15
C LYS A 244 -4.25 -19.80 -1.89
N THR A 245 -4.20 -19.08 -0.76
CA THR A 245 -3.74 -19.68 0.51
C THR A 245 -4.70 -20.76 0.99
N ALA A 246 -6.02 -20.54 0.92
CA ALA A 246 -7.02 -21.54 1.29
C ALA A 246 -6.99 -22.77 0.36
N GLU A 247 -6.77 -22.59 -0.94
CA GLU A 247 -6.56 -23.69 -1.90
C GLU A 247 -5.31 -24.51 -1.57
N LEU A 248 -4.18 -23.85 -1.27
CA LEU A 248 -2.94 -24.52 -0.86
C LEU A 248 -3.09 -25.27 0.47
N GLU A 249 -3.76 -24.68 1.46
CA GLU A 249 -4.06 -25.35 2.74
C GLU A 249 -4.97 -26.56 2.55
N ALA A 250 -5.98 -26.47 1.68
CA ALA A 250 -6.84 -27.60 1.33
C ALA A 250 -6.09 -28.72 0.59
N LEU A 251 -5.13 -28.39 -0.27
CA LEU A 251 -4.26 -29.36 -0.93
C LEU A 251 -3.30 -30.05 0.06
N LEU A 252 -2.67 -29.29 0.95
CA LEU A 252 -1.84 -29.83 2.04
C LEU A 252 -2.66 -30.69 3.02
N GLY A 253 -3.92 -30.34 3.26
CA GLY A 253 -4.87 -31.17 4.00
C GLY A 253 -5.08 -32.54 3.35
N LYS A 254 -5.42 -32.55 2.05
CA LYS A 254 -5.58 -33.78 1.26
C LYS A 254 -4.31 -34.64 1.22
N GLU A 255 -3.14 -34.03 1.06
CA GLU A 255 -1.86 -34.74 1.07
C GLU A 255 -1.60 -35.40 2.43
N ARG A 256 -1.87 -34.70 3.54
CA ARG A 256 -1.76 -35.26 4.90
C ARG A 256 -2.75 -36.40 5.13
N GLU A 257 -3.98 -36.31 4.64
CA GLU A 257 -4.97 -37.39 4.71
C GLU A 257 -4.52 -38.61 3.91
N GLN A 258 -3.99 -38.43 2.69
CA GLN A 258 -3.43 -39.50 1.86
C GLN A 258 -2.22 -40.16 2.55
N ALA A 259 -1.29 -39.36 3.09
CA ALA A 259 -0.15 -39.86 3.85
C ALA A 259 -0.57 -40.64 5.10
N ALA A 260 -1.59 -40.16 5.84
CA ALA A 260 -2.15 -40.86 6.99
C ALA A 260 -2.84 -42.18 6.61
N ALA A 261 -3.54 -42.21 5.47
CA ALA A 261 -4.14 -43.44 4.93
C ALA A 261 -3.07 -44.46 4.53
N ALA A 262 -2.03 -44.03 3.80
CA ALA A 262 -0.90 -44.88 3.43
C ALA A 262 -0.14 -45.41 4.67
N ALA A 263 0.08 -44.58 5.69
CA ALA A 263 0.69 -45.00 6.96
C ALA A 263 -0.14 -46.07 7.68
N ARG A 264 -1.47 -45.96 7.68
CA ARG A 264 -2.37 -47.00 8.22
C ARG A 264 -2.30 -48.30 7.42
N GLN A 265 -2.24 -48.22 6.08
CA GLN A 265 -2.07 -49.41 5.22
C GLN A 265 -0.72 -50.10 5.48
N LEU A 266 0.37 -49.35 5.60
CA LEU A 266 1.69 -49.89 5.94
C LEU A 266 1.71 -50.54 7.33
N ALA A 267 1.06 -49.92 8.33
CA ALA A 267 0.93 -50.49 9.67
C ALA A 267 0.12 -51.81 9.65
N GLY A 268 -0.94 -51.88 8.84
CA GLY A 268 -1.70 -53.10 8.57
C GLY A 268 -0.82 -54.20 7.96
N ALA A 269 -0.17 -53.91 6.82
CA ALA A 269 0.72 -54.86 6.15
C ALA A 269 1.90 -55.33 7.03
N GLN A 270 2.45 -54.46 7.88
CA GLN A 270 3.46 -54.86 8.87
C GLN A 270 2.91 -55.78 9.96
N LYS A 271 1.64 -55.61 10.35
CA LYS A 271 0.99 -56.53 11.29
C LYS A 271 0.75 -57.89 10.61
N ASP A 272 0.18 -57.89 9.41
CA ASP A 272 -0.10 -59.12 8.65
C ASP A 272 1.20 -59.92 8.39
N LEU A 273 2.32 -59.24 8.11
CA LEU A 273 3.64 -59.87 8.00
C LEU A 273 4.09 -60.54 9.31
N ARG A 274 3.89 -59.89 10.47
CA ARG A 274 4.22 -60.48 11.78
C ARG A 274 3.33 -61.69 12.07
N ASP A 275 2.04 -61.61 11.78
CA ASP A 275 1.07 -62.69 12.02
C ASP A 275 1.37 -63.90 11.08
N LEU A 276 1.81 -63.64 9.84
CA LEU A 276 2.34 -64.66 8.91
C LEU A 276 3.69 -65.25 9.36
N GLN A 277 4.58 -64.45 9.94
CA GLN A 277 5.84 -64.95 10.51
C GLN A 277 5.60 -65.81 11.75
N ALA A 278 4.67 -65.42 12.62
CA ALA A 278 4.26 -66.17 13.80
C ALA A 278 3.67 -67.53 13.39
N SER A 279 2.62 -67.55 12.56
CA SER A 279 2.00 -68.79 12.07
C SER A 279 2.96 -69.69 11.26
N ARG A 280 3.91 -69.10 10.51
CA ARG A 280 5.01 -69.87 9.90
C ARG A 280 5.92 -70.50 10.95
N SER A 281 6.28 -69.78 12.01
CA SER A 281 7.13 -70.31 13.09
C SER A 281 6.43 -71.43 13.87
N GLU A 282 5.13 -71.30 14.13
CA GLU A 282 4.28 -72.34 14.74
C GLU A 282 4.18 -73.57 13.83
N SER A 283 3.97 -73.38 12.53
CA SER A 283 3.96 -74.47 11.55
C SER A 283 5.31 -75.19 11.51
N MET A 284 6.43 -74.47 11.44
CA MET A 284 7.77 -75.06 11.49
C MET A 284 8.04 -75.80 12.80
N ALA A 285 7.60 -75.27 13.94
CA ALA A 285 7.68 -75.96 15.23
C ALA A 285 6.87 -77.26 15.23
N SER A 286 5.63 -77.23 14.71
CA SER A 286 4.77 -78.42 14.59
C SER A 286 5.29 -79.47 13.59
N GLN A 287 6.03 -79.04 12.56
CA GLN A 287 6.72 -79.95 11.65
C GLN A 287 7.95 -80.57 12.33
N SER A 288 8.74 -79.77 13.07
CA SER A 288 9.88 -80.24 13.83
C SER A 288 9.50 -81.29 14.88
N THR A 289 8.39 -81.10 15.61
CA THR A 289 7.90 -82.11 16.57
C THR A 289 7.46 -83.40 15.87
N ARG A 290 6.74 -83.32 14.74
CA ARG A 290 6.36 -84.49 13.93
C ARG A 290 7.58 -85.24 13.40
N VAL A 291 8.61 -84.54 12.92
CA VAL A 291 9.87 -85.16 12.48
C VAL A 291 10.55 -85.89 13.65
N ALA A 292 10.67 -85.25 14.82
CA ALA A 292 11.25 -85.88 16.00
C ALA A 292 10.42 -87.09 16.53
N GLU A 293 9.11 -87.10 16.32
CA GLU A 293 8.25 -88.26 16.62
C GLU A 293 8.47 -89.41 15.61
N LEU A 294 8.57 -89.09 14.32
CA LEU A 294 8.88 -90.06 13.27
C LEU A 294 10.28 -90.67 13.43
N GLU A 295 11.29 -89.88 13.79
CA GLU A 295 12.63 -90.36 14.12
C GLU A 295 12.62 -91.32 15.32
N LYS A 296 11.87 -90.99 16.38
CA LYS A 296 11.68 -91.90 17.54
C LYS A 296 10.95 -93.18 17.14
N ALA A 297 9.97 -93.11 16.24
CA ALA A 297 9.26 -94.28 15.73
C ALA A 297 10.15 -95.16 14.84
N LEU A 298 10.98 -94.55 14.00
CA LEU A 298 11.97 -95.23 13.16
C LEU A 298 13.01 -95.96 14.01
N ALA A 299 13.58 -95.28 15.02
CA ALA A 299 14.53 -95.89 15.95
C ALA A 299 13.94 -97.10 16.68
N ARG A 300 12.67 -97.01 17.14
CA ARG A 300 11.94 -98.15 17.72
C ARG A 300 11.76 -99.31 16.74
N SER A 301 11.49 -99.00 15.47
CA SER A 301 11.36 -100.02 14.41
C SER A 301 12.70 -100.70 14.14
N GLN A 302 13.79 -99.93 14.03
CA GLN A 302 15.15 -100.44 13.85
C GLN A 302 15.55 -101.36 15.01
N THR A 303 15.42 -100.91 16.27
CA THR A 303 15.73 -101.76 17.43
C THR A 303 14.90 -103.04 17.47
N ARG A 304 13.64 -103.01 17.01
CA ARG A 304 12.82 -104.22 16.91
C ARG A 304 13.32 -105.17 15.81
N SER A 305 13.71 -104.63 14.66
CA SER A 305 14.33 -105.41 13.57
C SER A 305 15.66 -106.01 14.02
N ASP A 306 16.49 -105.28 14.76
CA ASP A 306 17.77 -105.79 15.28
C ASP A 306 17.55 -106.95 16.27
N ILE A 307 16.58 -106.84 17.18
CA ILE A 307 16.18 -107.93 18.10
C ILE A 307 15.63 -109.13 17.32
N LEU A 308 14.81 -108.92 16.28
CA LEU A 308 14.29 -110.00 15.45
C LEU A 308 15.40 -110.68 14.63
N ASN A 309 16.37 -109.93 14.13
CA ASN A 309 17.54 -110.46 13.44
C ASN A 309 18.42 -111.30 14.39
N GLN A 310 18.63 -110.83 15.63
CA GLN A 310 19.34 -111.59 16.68
C GLN A 310 18.61 -112.91 16.99
N ALA A 311 17.29 -112.86 17.22
CA ALA A 311 16.48 -114.06 17.48
C ALA A 311 16.43 -115.01 16.27
N LEU A 312 16.49 -114.50 15.04
CA LEU A 312 16.62 -115.33 13.83
C LEU A 312 17.99 -116.01 13.76
N THR A 313 19.08 -115.30 14.06
CA THR A 313 20.42 -115.91 14.11
C THR A 313 20.54 -116.96 15.22
N GLU A 314 19.98 -116.70 16.40
CA GLU A 314 19.91 -117.69 17.50
C GLU A 314 19.10 -118.93 17.07
N ALA A 315 17.94 -118.75 16.44
CA ALA A 315 17.13 -119.85 15.94
C ALA A 315 17.79 -120.63 14.77
N GLU A 316 18.57 -119.98 13.92
CA GLU A 316 19.40 -120.65 12.90
C GLU A 316 20.52 -121.48 13.53
N GLU A 317 21.14 -121.00 14.61
CA GLU A 317 22.15 -121.74 15.37
C GLU A 317 21.55 -122.94 16.10
N ASP A 318 20.41 -122.78 16.77
CA ASP A 318 19.64 -123.88 17.37
C ASP A 318 19.23 -124.94 16.33
N LEU A 319 18.76 -124.51 15.15
CA LEU A 319 18.44 -125.43 14.05
C LEU A 319 19.67 -126.15 13.51
N ARG A 320 20.84 -125.50 13.42
CA ARG A 320 22.10 -126.18 13.05
C ARG A 320 22.48 -127.24 14.08
N MET A 321 22.40 -126.91 15.38
CA MET A 321 22.66 -127.85 16.48
C MET A 321 21.72 -129.06 16.45
N LEU A 322 20.43 -128.87 16.12
CA LEU A 322 19.45 -129.95 15.96
C LEU A 322 19.62 -130.75 14.65
N GLN A 323 20.23 -130.16 13.63
CA GLN A 323 20.50 -130.82 12.34
C GLN A 323 21.80 -131.67 12.37
N GLU A 324 22.73 -131.34 13.27
CA GLU A 324 24.01 -132.04 13.44
C GLU A 324 23.90 -133.55 13.79
N PRO A 325 22.93 -134.03 14.60
CA PRO A 325 22.69 -135.46 14.80
C PRO A 325 21.97 -136.18 13.63
N LEU A 326 21.48 -135.47 12.61
CA LEU A 326 20.90 -136.07 11.38
C LEU A 326 21.77 -135.80 10.14
N ARG A 327 23.05 -136.18 10.21
CA ARG A 327 23.92 -136.39 9.04
C ARG A 327 23.89 -137.86 8.56
N PRO A 328 23.03 -138.24 7.61
CA PRO A 328 23.33 -139.35 6.71
C PRO A 328 24.37 -138.95 5.66
N SER A 329 25.01 -139.97 5.06
CA SER A 329 26.12 -139.85 4.10
C SER A 329 25.77 -139.10 2.80
N ALA A 330 26.82 -138.64 2.11
CA ALA A 330 26.76 -137.84 0.89
C ALA A 330 26.10 -138.54 -0.32
N ALA A 331 25.32 -137.78 -1.08
CA ALA A 331 25.08 -137.97 -2.51
C ALA A 331 24.63 -136.64 -3.16
N PRO A 332 25.17 -136.24 -4.32
CA PRO A 332 24.70 -135.04 -5.03
C PRO A 332 23.45 -135.37 -5.86
N VAL A 333 22.30 -134.85 -5.45
CA VAL A 333 21.09 -134.89 -6.30
C VAL A 333 21.16 -133.77 -7.34
N VAL A 334 21.65 -134.12 -8.53
CA VAL A 334 21.69 -133.22 -9.69
C VAL A 334 20.29 -133.10 -10.29
N PHE A 335 19.55 -132.05 -9.93
CA PHE A 335 18.35 -131.66 -10.66
C PHE A 335 18.75 -131.00 -11.99
N ARG A 336 18.88 -131.81 -13.05
CA ARG A 336 18.89 -131.33 -14.44
C ARG A 336 17.46 -131.24 -14.95
N ILE A 337 16.95 -130.02 -15.10
CA ILE A 337 15.82 -129.72 -15.99
C ILE A 337 16.37 -128.82 -17.09
N ALA A 338 16.53 -129.38 -18.29
CA ALA A 338 16.97 -128.66 -19.49
C ALA A 338 15.75 -128.35 -20.38
N ALA A 339 15.81 -127.24 -21.10
CA ALA A 339 14.65 -126.57 -21.68
C ALA A 339 14.15 -127.13 -23.02
N ALA A 340 12.83 -127.06 -23.21
CA ALA A 340 12.07 -126.84 -24.44
C ALA A 340 10.64 -126.45 -24.00
N GLY A 341 9.90 -125.53 -24.61
CA GLY A 341 10.07 -124.83 -25.87
C GLY A 341 8.72 -124.78 -26.60
N ALA A 342 7.88 -123.76 -26.36
CA ALA A 342 6.62 -123.53 -27.07
C ALA A 342 6.09 -122.07 -26.89
N GLU A 343 6.27 -121.25 -27.93
CA GLU A 343 5.38 -120.14 -28.32
C GLU A 343 4.34 -120.67 -29.34
N PRO A 344 3.41 -119.87 -29.90
CA PRO A 344 2.44 -118.90 -29.34
C PRO A 344 1.00 -119.31 -29.84
N PRO A 345 -0.02 -118.46 -30.16
CA PRO A 345 -0.27 -117.03 -29.91
C PRO A 345 -1.70 -116.68 -29.37
N LEU A 346 -1.99 -115.37 -29.41
CA LEU A 346 -3.27 -114.61 -29.40
C LEU A 346 -3.61 -113.92 -28.07
N ALA A 347 -3.96 -112.63 -28.03
CA ALA A 347 -3.77 -111.49 -28.95
C ALA A 347 -4.01 -110.17 -28.17
N ALA A 348 -3.34 -109.07 -28.52
CA ALA A 348 -3.79 -107.72 -28.19
C ALA A 348 -4.73 -107.20 -29.30
N PRO A 349 -5.60 -106.19 -29.06
CA PRO A 349 -5.12 -104.81 -29.28
C PRO A 349 -5.76 -103.71 -28.41
N VAL A 350 -5.23 -102.50 -28.62
CA VAL A 350 -5.65 -101.16 -28.15
C VAL A 350 -5.52 -100.26 -29.40
N PRO A 351 -6.49 -99.38 -29.79
CA PRO A 351 -6.97 -98.27 -28.96
C PRO A 351 -8.45 -97.80 -29.15
N GLU A 352 -8.79 -96.73 -28.44
CA GLU A 352 -9.64 -95.57 -28.85
C GLU A 352 -11.18 -95.67 -29.07
N ASP A 353 -11.77 -94.47 -28.86
CA ASP A 353 -13.03 -93.88 -29.35
C ASP A 353 -14.45 -94.34 -28.93
N ILE A 354 -15.03 -93.50 -28.05
CA ILE A 354 -16.35 -92.80 -28.12
C ILE A 354 -17.37 -93.33 -29.15
N PRO A 355 -18.62 -93.63 -28.72
CA PRO A 355 -19.74 -92.81 -29.19
C PRO A 355 -20.82 -92.44 -28.15
N VAL A 356 -21.57 -91.40 -28.53
CA VAL A 356 -22.67 -90.75 -27.80
C VAL A 356 -24.02 -91.37 -28.17
N GLN A 357 -24.95 -91.52 -27.21
CA GLN A 357 -26.42 -91.30 -27.33
C GLN A 357 -27.07 -91.53 -25.95
N ALA A 358 -27.71 -90.58 -25.26
CA ALA A 358 -28.86 -89.71 -25.59
C ALA A 358 -30.24 -90.38 -25.38
N THR A 359 -30.89 -90.03 -24.26
CA THR A 359 -32.36 -89.93 -23.97
C THR A 359 -32.53 -89.83 -22.45
N ALA A 360 -33.47 -89.10 -21.83
CA ALA A 360 -34.31 -87.98 -22.27
C ALA A 360 -34.90 -87.24 -21.03
N SER A 361 -35.52 -86.07 -21.28
CA SER A 361 -36.62 -85.44 -20.48
C SER A 361 -36.30 -84.43 -19.36
N LEU A 362 -36.69 -83.18 -19.63
CA LEU A 362 -36.99 -82.08 -18.69
C LEU A 362 -38.43 -82.23 -18.11
N PRO A 363 -38.88 -81.38 -17.16
CA PRO A 363 -39.46 -80.04 -17.48
C PRO A 363 -38.74 -78.87 -16.75
N ALA A 364 -38.52 -77.68 -17.35
CA ALA A 364 -39.45 -76.52 -17.56
C ALA A 364 -39.77 -75.75 -16.25
N SER A 365 -39.80 -74.40 -16.12
CA SER A 365 -39.67 -73.20 -17.00
C SER A 365 -39.76 -71.91 -16.09
N PRO A 366 -39.87 -70.63 -16.55
CA PRO A 366 -39.15 -69.86 -17.60
C PRO A 366 -38.77 -68.36 -17.26
N VAL A 367 -37.93 -67.71 -18.11
CA VAL A 367 -37.99 -66.31 -18.73
C VAL A 367 -38.63 -65.13 -17.95
N ALA A 368 -38.16 -63.85 -17.86
CA ALA A 368 -37.18 -62.94 -18.54
C ALA A 368 -36.79 -61.73 -17.60
N GLY A 369 -36.03 -60.67 -17.94
CA GLY A 369 -35.19 -60.31 -19.11
C GLY A 369 -34.72 -58.81 -19.14
N ALA A 370 -33.68 -58.50 -19.95
CA ALA A 370 -33.17 -57.17 -20.40
C ALA A 370 -32.52 -56.17 -19.39
N PRO A 371 -31.69 -55.18 -19.80
CA PRO A 371 -30.86 -55.01 -21.01
C PRO A 371 -29.34 -54.71 -20.73
N ALA A 372 -28.58 -54.22 -21.72
CA ALA A 372 -27.10 -54.12 -21.76
C ALA A 372 -26.52 -52.67 -21.74
N LEU A 373 -25.23 -52.53 -22.14
CA LEU A 373 -24.35 -51.34 -22.33
C LEU A 373 -23.32 -51.10 -21.19
N THR A 374 -22.02 -50.77 -21.37
CA THR A 374 -21.06 -50.80 -22.51
C THR A 374 -19.63 -50.64 -21.94
N LEU A 375 -18.61 -51.34 -22.46
CA LEU A 375 -17.17 -50.99 -22.27
C LEU A 375 -16.25 -51.68 -23.31
N PRO A 376 -15.42 -50.94 -24.08
CA PRO A 376 -14.15 -51.42 -24.65
C PRO A 376 -12.97 -51.05 -23.72
N GLY A 377 -11.77 -51.60 -23.80
CA GLY A 377 -11.24 -52.64 -24.68
C GLY A 377 -9.70 -52.52 -24.68
N ALA A 378 -8.97 -53.58 -24.33
CA ALA A 378 -7.50 -53.56 -24.28
C ALA A 378 -6.91 -54.94 -24.59
N ALA A 379 -6.13 -55.03 -25.66
CA ALA A 379 -5.28 -56.18 -25.96
C ALA A 379 -4.12 -55.75 -26.89
N SER A 380 -2.88 -56.01 -26.47
CA SER A 380 -1.83 -56.69 -27.25
C SER A 380 -0.44 -56.42 -26.66
N THR A 381 0.29 -57.49 -26.36
CA THR A 381 1.76 -57.51 -26.22
C THR A 381 2.38 -57.97 -27.55
N PRO A 382 3.71 -57.86 -27.76
CA PRO A 382 4.60 -58.95 -27.35
C PRO A 382 5.97 -58.50 -26.78
N SER A 383 6.80 -59.49 -26.45
CA SER A 383 8.08 -59.46 -25.69
C SER A 383 9.32 -59.49 -26.61
N GLU A 384 10.49 -58.98 -26.16
CA GLU A 384 11.76 -59.77 -26.07
C GLU A 384 12.95 -59.06 -25.34
N ARG A 385 13.51 -59.78 -24.35
CA ARG A 385 14.87 -59.85 -23.70
C ARG A 385 15.90 -58.67 -23.62
N VAL A 386 16.30 -58.42 -22.34
CA VAL A 386 17.56 -57.95 -21.66
C VAL A 386 18.95 -58.32 -22.28
N PRO A 387 20.14 -57.79 -21.83
CA PRO A 387 20.48 -57.06 -20.57
C PRO A 387 21.45 -55.82 -20.63
N THR A 388 21.76 -55.31 -19.44
CA THR A 388 22.59 -54.15 -19.00
C THR A 388 24.11 -54.18 -19.26
N SER A 389 24.75 -53.00 -19.30
CA SER A 389 25.98 -52.73 -18.51
C SER A 389 26.23 -51.22 -18.27
N VAL A 390 27.03 -50.90 -17.25
CA VAL A 390 27.46 -49.54 -16.82
C VAL A 390 28.98 -49.46 -16.93
N VAL A 391 29.56 -48.30 -17.29
CA VAL A 391 30.85 -47.79 -16.76
C VAL A 391 31.10 -46.32 -17.15
N VAL A 392 31.92 -45.65 -16.35
CA VAL A 392 32.25 -44.21 -16.35
C VAL A 392 33.51 -43.93 -17.19
N ALA A 393 33.58 -42.78 -17.89
CA ALA A 393 34.69 -41.78 -17.81
C ALA A 393 34.91 -40.88 -19.06
N SER A 394 35.42 -39.66 -18.77
CA SER A 394 36.30 -38.78 -19.58
C SER A 394 35.78 -37.94 -20.77
N LEU A 395 36.28 -36.69 -20.80
CA LEU A 395 36.26 -35.72 -21.92
C LEU A 395 37.02 -36.23 -23.16
N PRO A 396 36.80 -35.58 -24.31
CA PRO A 396 37.91 -34.84 -24.92
C PRO A 396 37.57 -33.39 -25.33
N GLU A 397 38.62 -32.57 -25.47
CA GLU A 397 38.58 -31.20 -26.00
C GLU A 397 38.62 -31.16 -27.54
N GLY A 398 38.13 -30.06 -28.12
CA GLY A 398 38.61 -29.56 -29.42
C GLY A 398 37.53 -29.18 -30.47
N ILE A 399 37.75 -28.02 -31.11
CA ILE A 399 37.06 -27.50 -32.32
C ILE A 399 35.63 -26.96 -32.05
N GLN A 400 35.19 -25.80 -32.56
CA GLN A 400 35.72 -24.43 -32.65
C GLN A 400 34.52 -23.50 -33.04
N PRO A 401 34.56 -22.16 -32.80
CA PRO A 401 33.37 -21.31 -32.90
C PRO A 401 33.04 -20.77 -34.31
N LEU A 402 31.79 -20.33 -34.49
CA LEU A 402 31.24 -19.71 -35.70
C LEU A 402 31.85 -18.31 -35.99
N PRO A 403 31.96 -17.88 -37.26
CA PRO A 403 32.76 -16.72 -37.64
C PRO A 403 32.05 -15.37 -37.45
N LEU A 404 32.80 -14.38 -36.93
CA LEU A 404 32.47 -12.96 -37.04
C LEU A 404 32.79 -12.45 -38.45
N ALA A 405 31.84 -11.76 -39.09
CA ALA A 405 32.11 -10.99 -40.29
C ALA A 405 32.73 -9.62 -39.93
N GLN A 406 34.07 -9.54 -39.95
CA GLN A 406 34.79 -8.27 -39.92
C GLN A 406 34.78 -7.62 -41.31
N ARG A 407 34.61 -6.29 -41.39
CA ARG A 407 34.86 -5.53 -42.62
C ARG A 407 35.73 -4.29 -42.35
N SER A 408 37.04 -4.54 -42.41
CA SER A 408 38.10 -3.65 -42.91
C SER A 408 37.91 -2.12 -42.82
N LEU A 409 38.72 -1.49 -41.96
CA LEU A 409 39.23 -0.12 -42.14
C LEU A 409 40.73 -0.20 -42.45
N ASP A 410 41.22 0.67 -43.35
CA ASP A 410 42.60 1.23 -43.44
C ASP A 410 42.90 1.74 -44.87
N PRO A 411 43.93 2.58 -45.11
CA PRO A 411 44.41 3.70 -44.28
C PRO A 411 44.86 4.94 -45.10
N ALA A 412 44.90 6.13 -44.47
CA ALA A 412 45.86 7.25 -44.67
C ALA A 412 45.30 8.56 -44.09
N ARG A 413 46.04 9.58 -43.63
CA ARG A 413 47.40 9.83 -43.08
C ARG A 413 47.45 11.38 -42.92
N VAL A 414 48.24 11.89 -41.97
CA VAL A 414 48.71 13.31 -41.82
C VAL A 414 47.89 14.25 -40.91
N LEU A 415 48.57 14.72 -39.86
CA LEU A 415 48.39 15.93 -39.03
C LEU A 415 49.59 16.87 -39.32
N PRO A 416 49.66 18.14 -38.84
CA PRO A 416 48.65 19.09 -38.36
C PRO A 416 48.68 20.33 -39.34
N PRO A 417 48.67 21.66 -38.98
CA PRO A 417 48.31 22.39 -37.76
C PRO A 417 47.47 23.69 -37.97
N ALA A 418 47.34 24.46 -36.87
CA ALA A 418 47.22 25.93 -36.77
C ALA A 418 45.83 26.64 -36.92
N VAL A 419 45.32 27.04 -35.74
CA VAL A 419 44.75 28.37 -35.39
C VAL A 419 43.81 29.08 -36.38
N SER A 420 42.55 29.30 -35.96
CA SER A 420 41.93 30.63 -35.86
C SER A 420 40.51 30.59 -35.26
N VAL A 421 40.22 31.54 -34.37
CA VAL A 421 38.84 31.95 -34.00
C VAL A 421 38.59 33.29 -34.67
N PRO A 422 37.44 33.48 -35.32
CA PRO A 422 36.72 34.74 -35.14
C PRO A 422 35.20 34.55 -34.95
N LYS A 423 34.49 35.68 -34.83
CA LYS A 423 33.19 35.85 -34.18
C LYS A 423 32.15 36.50 -35.13
N SER A 424 30.87 36.38 -34.74
CA SER A 424 29.70 37.15 -35.21
C SER A 424 28.87 36.60 -36.40
N GLU A 425 27.66 36.10 -36.07
CA GLU A 425 26.33 36.71 -36.37
C GLU A 425 25.94 37.09 -37.84
N PRO A 426 24.62 37.20 -38.15
CA PRO A 426 23.66 36.10 -38.29
C PRO A 426 23.03 36.04 -39.70
N ASN A 427 22.40 34.92 -40.08
CA ASN A 427 21.50 34.87 -41.25
C ASN A 427 20.31 33.93 -41.00
N PRO A 428 19.06 34.28 -41.40
CA PRO A 428 17.85 33.54 -41.02
C PRO A 428 17.49 32.44 -42.03
N ALA A 429 16.35 31.79 -41.78
CA ALA A 429 15.71 30.74 -42.60
C ALA A 429 16.35 29.34 -42.53
N SER A 430 16.05 28.63 -41.44
CA SER A 430 15.84 27.17 -41.45
C SER A 430 14.81 26.81 -40.36
N GLU A 431 13.55 26.65 -40.77
CA GLU A 431 12.48 26.16 -39.90
C GLU A 431 12.63 24.66 -39.57
N PRO A 432 11.97 24.17 -38.50
CA PRO A 432 12.64 23.24 -37.59
C PRO A 432 12.47 21.77 -37.94
N LYS A 433 13.53 20.99 -37.68
CA LYS A 433 13.46 19.53 -37.58
C LYS A 433 13.35 19.14 -36.09
N PRO A 434 12.22 18.56 -35.64
CA PRO A 434 12.07 18.16 -34.24
C PRO A 434 12.89 16.89 -33.96
N ALA A 435 13.93 17.01 -33.13
CA ALA A 435 14.68 15.89 -32.58
C ALA A 435 15.22 16.26 -31.20
N ALA A 436 15.19 15.29 -30.26
CA ALA A 436 15.54 15.47 -28.85
C ALA A 436 14.70 16.52 -28.11
N ALA A 437 13.42 16.21 -27.93
CA ALA A 437 12.74 16.67 -26.72
C ALA A 437 13.55 16.15 -25.51
N VAL A 438 14.03 17.07 -24.68
CA VAL A 438 14.54 16.71 -23.35
C VAL A 438 13.33 16.18 -22.58
N GLU A 439 13.27 14.86 -22.34
CA GLU A 439 12.28 14.31 -21.42
C GLU A 439 12.40 15.07 -20.09
N PRO A 440 11.29 15.54 -19.49
CA PRO A 440 11.37 16.06 -18.13
C PRO A 440 11.97 14.96 -17.25
N PRO A 441 12.92 15.27 -16.35
CA PRO A 441 13.58 14.25 -15.53
C PRO A 441 12.50 13.44 -14.83
N LYS A 442 12.59 12.10 -14.96
CA LYS A 442 11.55 11.18 -14.52
C LYS A 442 11.32 11.38 -13.02
N ALA A 443 10.14 11.05 -12.51
CA ALA A 443 9.82 11.31 -11.10
C ALA A 443 10.87 10.68 -10.15
N GLU A 444 11.41 9.54 -10.56
CA GLU A 444 12.52 8.80 -9.97
C GLU A 444 13.85 9.58 -9.96
N ASP A 445 14.17 10.27 -11.04
CA ASP A 445 15.40 11.08 -11.16
C ASP A 445 15.30 12.33 -10.25
N ARG A 446 14.10 12.88 -10.10
CA ARG A 446 13.84 13.97 -9.13
C ARG A 446 13.94 13.47 -7.68
N LEU A 447 13.44 12.27 -7.39
CA LEU A 447 13.55 11.64 -6.07
C LEU A 447 15.01 11.33 -5.71
N THR A 448 15.79 10.77 -6.65
CA THR A 448 17.22 10.50 -6.42
C THR A 448 18.04 11.78 -6.28
N ALA A 449 17.80 12.81 -7.09
CA ALA A 449 18.44 14.12 -6.94
C ALA A 449 18.12 14.77 -5.58
N ARG A 450 16.86 14.74 -5.14
CA ARG A 450 16.47 15.27 -3.82
C ARG A 450 17.06 14.44 -2.67
N ALA A 451 17.15 13.12 -2.82
CA ALA A 451 17.81 12.28 -1.83
C ALA A 451 19.31 12.57 -1.72
N GLN A 452 20.00 12.80 -2.85
CA GLN A 452 21.40 13.25 -2.84
C GLN A 452 21.54 14.58 -2.08
N GLU A 453 20.65 15.55 -2.30
CA GLU A 453 20.66 16.81 -1.57
C GLU A 453 20.51 16.61 -0.04
N LEU A 454 19.68 15.66 0.39
CA LEU A 454 19.54 15.28 1.81
C LEU A 454 20.82 14.61 2.35
N LEU A 455 21.46 13.73 1.58
CA LEU A 455 22.75 13.12 1.95
C LEU A 455 23.86 14.16 2.12
N HIS A 456 23.95 15.16 1.24
CA HIS A 456 24.91 16.26 1.37
C HIS A 456 24.63 17.14 2.60
N LYS A 457 23.38 17.17 3.09
CA LYS A 457 22.98 17.85 4.34
C LYS A 457 23.13 16.97 5.58
N GLY A 458 23.56 15.71 5.42
CA GLY A 458 23.70 14.73 6.52
C GLY A 458 22.39 14.04 6.93
N ASP A 459 21.26 14.33 6.28
CA ASP A 459 19.97 13.66 6.55
C ASP A 459 19.88 12.32 5.80
N VAL A 460 20.52 11.30 6.38
CA VAL A 460 20.49 9.93 5.87
C VAL A 460 19.10 9.31 5.98
N SER A 461 18.34 9.65 7.02
CA SER A 461 17.02 9.06 7.28
C SER A 461 15.99 9.52 6.23
N GLY A 462 15.92 10.81 5.95
CA GLY A 462 15.10 11.37 4.88
C GLY A 462 15.55 10.90 3.49
N ALA A 463 16.86 10.82 3.25
CA ALA A 463 17.39 10.29 2.00
C ALA A 463 16.99 8.82 1.75
N ARG A 464 17.09 7.95 2.76
CA ARG A 464 16.70 6.52 2.64
C ARG A 464 15.25 6.36 2.17
N LEU A 465 14.31 7.09 2.75
CA LEU A 465 12.89 7.01 2.35
C LEU A 465 12.65 7.37 0.88
N LEU A 466 13.33 8.41 0.38
CA LEU A 466 13.24 8.81 -1.03
C LEU A 466 13.94 7.80 -1.96
N LEU A 467 15.04 7.21 -1.53
CA LEU A 467 15.80 6.22 -2.29
C LEU A 467 15.12 4.85 -2.35
N GLU A 468 14.50 4.38 -1.26
CA GLU A 468 13.67 3.17 -1.25
C GLU A 468 12.49 3.31 -2.22
N ARG A 469 11.84 4.48 -2.24
CA ARG A 469 10.77 4.78 -3.22
C ARG A 469 11.28 4.78 -4.65
N ALA A 470 12.43 5.41 -4.93
CA ALA A 470 13.01 5.44 -6.28
C ALA A 470 13.58 4.09 -6.73
N MET A 471 14.03 3.24 -5.79
CA MET A 471 14.47 1.88 -6.05
C MET A 471 13.29 0.95 -6.38
N GLY A 472 12.11 1.18 -5.79
CA GLY A 472 10.87 0.48 -6.16
C GLY A 472 10.48 0.63 -7.64
N SER A 473 10.85 1.74 -8.28
CA SER A 473 10.71 1.96 -9.74
C SER A 473 11.86 1.36 -10.57
N GLY A 474 12.78 0.60 -9.98
CA GLY A 474 13.90 -0.05 -10.68
C GLY A 474 15.08 0.86 -11.04
N ASN A 475 15.19 2.06 -10.46
CA ASN A 475 16.29 2.98 -10.78
C ASN A 475 17.63 2.46 -10.21
N ALA A 476 18.55 2.09 -11.11
CA ALA A 476 19.88 1.59 -10.76
C ALA A 476 20.65 2.53 -9.81
N ARG A 477 20.58 3.84 -10.07
CA ARG A 477 21.29 4.86 -9.28
C ARG A 477 20.68 5.02 -7.89
N ALA A 478 19.36 4.82 -7.75
CA ALA A 478 18.70 4.79 -6.45
C ALA A 478 19.22 3.64 -5.58
N ALA A 479 19.33 2.42 -6.14
CA ALA A 479 19.86 1.26 -5.44
C ALA A 479 21.32 1.47 -4.95
N PHE A 480 22.17 2.07 -5.80
CA PHE A 480 23.55 2.39 -5.43
C PHE A 480 23.63 3.42 -4.30
N LEU A 481 22.90 4.54 -4.41
CA LEU A 481 22.85 5.56 -3.37
C LEU A 481 22.27 5.02 -2.06
N LEU A 482 21.26 4.14 -2.14
CA LEU A 482 20.69 3.49 -0.96
C LEU A 482 21.74 2.62 -0.26
N ALA A 483 22.54 1.86 -1.01
CA ALA A 483 23.66 1.09 -0.47
C ALA A 483 24.69 1.98 0.24
N GLU A 484 25.04 3.15 -0.33
CA GLU A 484 25.92 4.13 0.31
C GLU A 484 25.37 4.61 1.67
N THR A 485 24.04 4.65 1.87
CA THR A 485 23.46 5.00 3.17
C THR A 485 23.60 3.91 4.23
N PHE A 486 23.84 2.65 3.87
CA PHE A 486 24.03 1.54 4.81
C PHE A 486 25.52 1.18 5.00
N ASP A 487 26.37 1.57 4.05
CA ASP A 487 27.81 1.35 4.06
C ASP A 487 28.49 2.13 5.21
N PRO A 488 29.14 1.45 6.20
CA PRO A 488 29.77 2.12 7.34
C PRO A 488 30.97 3.00 6.96
N ASN A 489 31.66 2.70 5.85
CA ASN A 489 32.75 3.52 5.36
C ASN A 489 32.21 4.83 4.76
N MET A 490 31.12 4.74 4.00
CA MET A 490 30.45 5.92 3.44
C MET A 490 29.79 6.79 4.52
N LEU A 491 29.11 6.19 5.50
CA LEU A 491 28.55 6.95 6.64
C LEU A 491 29.63 7.70 7.43
N SER A 492 30.82 7.10 7.56
CA SER A 492 31.98 7.75 8.17
C SER A 492 32.49 8.92 7.34
N GLN A 493 32.54 8.79 6.01
CA GLN A 493 32.93 9.88 5.09
C GLN A 493 31.91 11.02 5.06
N LEU A 494 30.61 10.71 5.17
CA LEU A 494 29.52 11.69 5.26
C LEU A 494 29.46 12.41 6.62
N GLY A 495 30.30 12.03 7.59
CA GLY A 495 30.37 12.67 8.91
C GLY A 495 29.17 12.39 9.82
N VAL A 496 28.35 11.39 9.48
CA VAL A 496 27.07 11.11 10.13
C VAL A 496 27.29 10.39 11.46
N ARG A 497 27.08 11.09 12.58
CA ARG A 497 27.26 10.54 13.94
C ARG A 497 25.93 10.00 14.48
N GLY A 498 25.95 8.77 14.99
CA GLY A 498 24.81 8.14 15.68
C GLY A 498 23.99 7.15 14.84
N ILE A 499 24.15 7.13 13.50
CA ILE A 499 23.50 6.13 12.64
C ILE A 499 24.48 4.97 12.40
N ARG A 500 24.09 3.76 12.84
CA ARG A 500 24.88 2.55 12.61
C ARG A 500 24.70 2.05 11.18
N GLY A 501 25.81 1.83 10.47
CA GLY A 501 25.82 1.16 9.17
C GLY A 501 25.55 -0.34 9.29
N ASP A 502 25.03 -0.92 8.21
CA ASP A 502 24.80 -2.36 8.05
C ASP A 502 25.53 -2.82 6.78
N ALA A 503 26.71 -3.41 6.99
CA ALA A 503 27.56 -3.89 5.90
C ALA A 503 26.95 -5.08 5.13
N ALA A 504 26.07 -5.90 5.75
CA ALA A 504 25.42 -7.00 5.06
C ALA A 504 24.38 -6.45 4.07
N ARG A 505 23.50 -5.57 4.54
CA ARG A 505 22.48 -4.92 3.70
C ARG A 505 23.08 -4.02 2.63
N ALA A 506 24.20 -3.34 2.92
CA ALA A 506 24.94 -2.58 1.92
C ALA A 506 25.48 -3.48 0.77
N ARG A 507 26.05 -4.66 1.09
CA ARG A 507 26.53 -5.63 0.08
C ARG A 507 25.39 -6.11 -0.84
N GLU A 508 24.21 -6.39 -0.28
CA GLU A 508 23.03 -6.80 -1.06
C GLU A 508 22.55 -5.70 -2.02
N LEU A 509 22.43 -4.46 -1.52
CA LEU A 509 21.99 -3.32 -2.32
C LEU A 509 23.01 -2.94 -3.41
N TYR A 510 24.31 -3.01 -3.12
CA TYR A 510 25.34 -2.86 -4.15
C TYR A 510 25.28 -4.02 -5.17
N ALA A 511 25.02 -5.26 -4.77
CA ALA A 511 24.88 -6.37 -5.70
C ALA A 511 23.68 -6.18 -6.65
N GLN A 512 22.56 -5.65 -6.14
CA GLN A 512 21.41 -5.24 -6.94
C GLN A 512 21.76 -4.07 -7.89
N ALA A 513 22.42 -3.02 -7.41
CA ALA A 513 22.88 -1.92 -8.25
C ALA A 513 23.84 -2.37 -9.36
N ARG A 514 24.69 -3.36 -9.09
CA ARG A 514 25.56 -4.00 -10.09
C ARG A 514 24.76 -4.77 -11.15
N ALA A 515 23.74 -5.52 -10.72
CA ALA A 515 22.83 -6.22 -11.65
C ALA A 515 22.03 -5.23 -12.53
N LEU A 516 21.72 -4.05 -12.01
CA LEU A 516 21.10 -2.93 -12.75
C LEU A 516 22.11 -2.10 -13.57
N GLY A 517 23.37 -2.54 -13.69
CA GLY A 517 24.36 -1.98 -14.62
C GLY A 517 25.42 -1.04 -14.02
N ILE A 518 25.45 -0.81 -12.69
CA ILE A 518 26.45 0.08 -12.08
C ILE A 518 27.73 -0.70 -11.73
N ALA A 519 28.76 -0.54 -12.55
CA ALA A 519 30.07 -1.15 -12.34
C ALA A 519 30.73 -0.74 -11.01
N GLN A 520 30.59 0.53 -10.60
CA GLN A 520 31.13 1.08 -9.34
C GLN A 520 30.67 0.32 -8.10
N ALA A 521 29.52 -0.37 -8.16
CA ALA A 521 29.03 -1.16 -7.04
C ALA A 521 29.91 -2.38 -6.74
N GLY A 522 30.64 -2.92 -7.73
CA GLY A 522 31.61 -4.00 -7.53
C GLY A 522 32.77 -3.58 -6.63
N GLU A 523 33.38 -2.44 -6.93
CA GLU A 523 34.48 -1.86 -6.14
C GLU A 523 34.05 -1.59 -4.69
N ARG A 524 32.82 -1.12 -4.48
CA ARG A 524 32.28 -0.87 -3.14
C ARG A 524 32.01 -2.15 -2.33
N ILE A 525 31.55 -3.23 -2.98
CA ILE A 525 31.44 -4.54 -2.32
C ILE A 525 32.81 -5.04 -1.86
N GLU A 526 33.87 -4.81 -2.64
CA GLU A 526 35.23 -5.20 -2.26
C GLU A 526 35.83 -4.34 -1.15
N ALA A 527 35.43 -3.06 -1.06
CA ALA A 527 35.81 -2.15 0.02
C ALA A 527 35.07 -2.41 1.35
N LEU A 528 33.98 -3.18 1.32
CA LEU A 528 33.16 -3.55 2.48
C LEU A 528 33.66 -4.79 3.26
N LYS A 529 34.92 -5.21 3.08
CA LYS A 529 35.47 -6.47 3.63
C LYS A 529 35.52 -6.51 5.16
#